data_AF-A0A328A2D4-F1
#
_entry.id   AF-A0A328A2D4-F1
#
_cell.length_a   1.000
_cell.length_b   1.000
_cell.length_c   1.000
_cell.angle_alpha   90.00
_cell.angle_beta   90.00
_cell.angle_gamma   90.00
#
_symmetry.space_group_name_H-M   'P 1'
#
loop_
_entity.id
_entity.type
_entity.pdbx_description
1 polymer ?
#
loop_
_entity_poly.entity_id
_entity_poly.type
_entity_poly.pdbx_seq_one_letter_code
_entity_poly.pdbx_strand_id
1 'polypeptide(L)'
;MWIRNKYTGPGGGLYTGPGGGMYTGPGGGMYTGPGGGLYTGPGGGLYTGPGGGLYTGPGGGLYTGSDSQPYMSNIPPWPVYVKELERRGYKEEAELIKKYI
;
A
#
# COMPACT_ATOMS: atom_id res chain seq x y z
N MET A 1 -1.50 8.53 2.43
CA MET A 1 -0.79 7.29 2.03
C MET A 1 -0.84 7.17 0.50
N TRP A 2 0.12 6.48 -0.12
CA TRP A 2 0.54 6.77 -1.50
C TRP A 2 0.64 5.52 -2.39
N ILE A 3 -0.17 5.46 -3.45
CA ILE A 3 -0.38 4.28 -4.29
C ILE A 3 0.78 4.12 -5.30
N ARG A 4 1.71 3.20 -5.03
CA ARG A 4 2.87 2.92 -5.92
C ARG A 4 2.58 1.92 -7.05
N ASN A 5 1.33 1.52 -7.25
CA ASN A 5 0.95 0.35 -8.07
C ASN A 5 1.35 0.44 -9.56
N LYS A 6 1.73 1.63 -10.07
CA LYS A 6 2.22 1.85 -11.44
C LYS A 6 3.73 2.05 -11.57
N TYR A 7 4.51 1.97 -10.48
CA TYR A 7 5.96 2.15 -10.54
C TYR A 7 6.67 0.87 -11.02
N THR A 8 7.60 1.02 -11.97
CA THR A 8 8.35 -0.09 -12.62
C THR A 8 9.78 -0.26 -12.08
N GLY A 9 10.29 0.67 -11.27
CA GLY A 9 11.60 0.54 -10.63
C GLY A 9 11.56 -0.31 -9.35
N PRO A 10 12.73 -0.60 -8.73
CA PRO A 10 12.83 -1.44 -7.53
C PRO A 10 11.86 -1.03 -6.41
N GLY A 11 11.16 -2.02 -5.83
CA GLY A 11 10.09 -1.79 -4.85
C GLY A 11 8.81 -1.17 -5.44
N GLY A 12 8.62 -1.26 -6.76
CA GLY A 12 7.43 -0.84 -7.49
C GLY A 12 6.44 -1.96 -7.77
N GLY A 13 5.15 -1.61 -7.92
CA GLY A 13 4.08 -2.57 -8.20
C GLY A 13 4.19 -3.29 -9.54
N LEU A 14 4.86 -2.68 -10.52
CA LEU A 14 5.11 -3.25 -11.86
C LEU A 14 6.55 -3.77 -12.03
N TYR A 15 7.36 -3.79 -10.97
CA TYR A 15 8.73 -4.29 -11.05
C TYR A 15 8.73 -5.82 -11.09
N THR A 16 9.51 -6.39 -12.01
CA THR A 16 9.62 -7.83 -12.26
C THR A 16 10.89 -8.46 -11.66
N GLY A 17 11.77 -7.65 -11.04
CA GLY A 17 12.93 -8.15 -10.30
C GLY A 17 12.64 -8.38 -8.80
N PRO A 18 13.60 -8.92 -8.03
CA PRO A 18 13.41 -9.26 -6.61
C PRO A 18 12.80 -8.14 -5.76
N GLY A 19 11.81 -8.49 -4.94
CA GLY A 19 11.02 -7.52 -4.15
C GLY A 19 10.04 -6.67 -4.97
N GLY A 20 9.85 -6.96 -6.25
CA GLY A 20 8.88 -6.30 -7.12
C GLY A 20 7.47 -6.89 -7.07
N GLY A 21 6.46 -6.06 -7.34
CA GLY A 21 5.05 -6.48 -7.34
C GLY A 21 4.71 -7.53 -8.41
N MET A 22 5.44 -7.55 -9.54
CA MET A 22 5.29 -8.54 -10.61
C MET A 22 6.34 -9.67 -10.56
N TYR A 23 7.16 -9.74 -9.49
CA TYR A 23 8.13 -10.82 -9.35
C TYR A 23 7.46 -12.13 -8.94
N THR A 24 7.83 -13.21 -9.64
CA THR A 24 7.29 -14.57 -9.46
C THR A 24 8.21 -15.49 -8.64
N GLY A 25 9.39 -15.02 -8.21
CA GLY A 25 10.27 -15.74 -7.29
C GLY A 25 10.03 -15.39 -5.82
N PRO A 26 10.72 -16.07 -4.87
CA PRO A 26 10.54 -15.87 -3.43
C PRO A 26 10.56 -14.40 -2.99
N GLY A 27 9.59 -14.01 -2.14
CA GLY A 27 9.38 -12.61 -1.72
C GLY A 27 8.79 -11.68 -2.79
N GLY A 28 8.39 -12.21 -3.94
CA GLY A 28 7.72 -11.46 -5.01
C GLY A 28 6.21 -11.34 -4.84
N GLY A 29 5.64 -10.25 -5.37
CA GLY A 29 4.19 -10.00 -5.31
C GLY A 29 3.34 -11.01 -6.09
N MET A 30 3.90 -11.63 -7.14
CA MET A 30 3.25 -12.70 -7.93
C MET A 30 3.71 -14.12 -7.51
N TYR A 31 4.45 -14.28 -6.42
CA TYR A 31 4.87 -15.60 -5.95
C TYR A 31 3.73 -16.34 -5.22
N THR A 32 3.57 -17.62 -5.55
CA THR A 32 2.52 -18.51 -5.02
C THR A 32 3.04 -19.49 -3.96
N GLY A 33 4.34 -19.47 -3.63
CA GLY A 33 4.90 -20.26 -2.53
C GLY A 33 4.97 -19.46 -1.21
N PRO A 34 5.40 -20.09 -0.09
CA PRO A 34 5.44 -19.47 1.23
C PRO A 34 6.11 -18.09 1.26
N GLY A 35 5.47 -17.11 1.91
CA GLY A 35 5.91 -15.72 1.93
C GLY A 35 5.68 -14.92 0.63
N GLY A 36 5.00 -15.50 -0.36
CA GLY A 36 4.61 -14.84 -1.60
C GLY A 36 3.31 -14.04 -1.52
N GLY A 37 3.19 -13.01 -2.37
CA GLY A 37 1.99 -12.17 -2.43
C GLY A 37 0.72 -12.89 -2.88
N LEU A 38 0.85 -13.94 -3.70
CA LEU A 38 -0.25 -14.80 -4.15
C LEU A 38 -0.38 -16.10 -3.34
N TYR A 39 0.34 -16.24 -2.22
CA TYR A 39 0.23 -17.43 -1.38
C TYR A 39 -1.07 -17.42 -0.57
N THR A 40 -1.75 -18.57 -0.55
CA THR A 40 -3.03 -18.80 0.13
C THR A 40 -2.90 -19.60 1.43
N GLY A 41 -1.69 -20.01 1.82
CA GLY A 41 -1.42 -20.62 3.14
C GLY A 41 -0.98 -19.60 4.20
N PRO A 42 -0.77 -20.03 5.45
CA PRO A 42 -0.39 -19.15 6.56
C PRO A 42 0.78 -18.22 6.25
N GLY A 43 0.65 -16.93 6.58
CA GLY A 43 1.63 -15.89 6.24
C GLY A 43 1.62 -15.44 4.77
N GLY A 44 0.69 -15.93 3.95
CA GLY A 44 0.54 -15.53 2.54
C GLY A 44 -0.31 -14.28 2.34
N GLY A 45 -0.05 -13.55 1.26
CA GLY A 45 -0.78 -12.32 0.91
C GLY A 45 -2.26 -12.54 0.60
N LEU A 46 -2.63 -13.72 0.08
CA LEU A 46 -4.03 -14.11 -0.18
C LEU A 46 -4.64 -14.97 0.94
N TYR A 47 -3.95 -15.14 2.08
CA TYR A 47 -4.50 -15.93 3.19
C TYR A 47 -5.63 -15.18 3.90
N THR A 48 -6.73 -15.89 4.15
CA THR A 48 -7.96 -15.39 4.80
C THR A 48 -8.11 -15.83 6.24
N GLY A 49 -7.19 -16.63 6.78
CA GLY A 49 -7.13 -16.98 8.20
C GLY A 49 -6.30 -15.99 9.03
N PRO A 50 -6.25 -16.12 10.36
CA PRO A 50 -5.53 -15.20 11.24
C PRO A 50 -4.07 -14.97 10.83
N GLY A 51 -3.66 -13.70 10.79
CA GLY A 51 -2.33 -13.28 10.30
C GLY A 51 -2.17 -13.28 8.77
N GLY A 52 -3.24 -13.51 8.01
CA GLY A 52 -3.24 -13.44 6.54
C GLY A 52 -3.52 -12.03 5.98
N GLY A 53 -3.02 -11.78 4.77
CA GLY A 53 -3.17 -10.48 4.10
C GLY A 53 -4.63 -10.11 3.75
N LEU A 54 -5.50 -11.11 3.53
CA LEU A 54 -6.94 -10.92 3.29
C LEU A 54 -7.80 -11.20 4.53
N TYR A 55 -7.20 -11.36 5.71
CA TYR A 55 -7.97 -11.56 6.95
C TYR A 55 -8.74 -10.30 7.32
N THR A 56 -10.02 -10.48 7.66
CA THR A 56 -10.98 -9.41 8.01
C THR A 56 -11.26 -9.35 9.51
N GLY A 57 -10.62 -10.18 10.33
CA GLY A 57 -10.62 -10.06 11.79
C GLY A 57 -9.45 -9.21 12.32
N PRO A 58 -9.40 -8.93 13.64
CA PRO A 58 -8.39 -8.07 14.23
C PRO A 58 -6.95 -8.51 13.89
N GLY A 59 -6.10 -7.56 13.51
CA GLY A 59 -4.73 -7.81 13.05
C GLY A 59 -4.62 -8.35 11.62
N GLY A 60 -5.72 -8.44 10.86
CA GLY A 60 -5.73 -8.80 9.45
C GLY A 60 -5.57 -7.62 8.49
N GLY A 61 -5.01 -7.87 7.30
CA GLY A 61 -4.74 -6.82 6.30
C GLY A 61 -5.98 -6.16 5.69
N LEU A 62 -7.17 -6.75 5.86
CA LEU A 62 -8.47 -6.19 5.49
C LEU A 62 -9.37 -5.89 6.70
N TYR A 63 -8.80 -5.74 7.90
CA TYR A 63 -9.56 -5.34 9.08
C TYR A 63 -10.06 -3.90 8.96
N THR A 64 -11.38 -3.71 9.01
CA THR A 64 -12.05 -2.40 8.94
C THR A 64 -12.75 -2.02 10.25
N GLY A 65 -12.58 -2.82 11.31
CA GLY A 65 -13.09 -2.53 12.64
C GLY A 65 -12.19 -1.56 13.44
N SER A 66 -12.58 -1.32 14.69
CA SER A 66 -11.81 -0.48 15.62
C SER A 66 -10.53 -1.17 16.07
N ASP A 67 -9.39 -0.77 15.50
CA ASP A 67 -8.06 -1.15 15.97
C ASP A 67 -7.59 -0.24 17.12
N SER A 68 -6.84 -0.79 18.07
CA SER A 68 -6.17 -0.04 19.14
C SER A 68 -4.80 0.51 18.72
N GLN A 69 -4.21 0.00 17.63
CA GLN A 69 -2.94 0.46 17.06
C GLN A 69 -3.02 0.67 15.53
N PRO A 70 -3.99 1.48 15.02
CA PRO A 70 -4.19 1.67 13.59
C PRO A 70 -2.93 2.25 12.92
N TYR A 71 -2.69 1.88 11.66
CA TYR A 71 -1.57 2.41 10.88
C TYR A 71 -1.65 3.94 10.74
N MET A 72 -0.76 4.64 11.43
CA MET A 72 -0.64 6.10 11.36
C MET A 72 0.50 6.51 10.43
N SER A 73 0.28 7.61 9.68
CA SER A 73 1.30 8.25 8.85
C SER A 73 1.39 9.73 9.21
N ASN A 74 2.62 10.23 9.30
CA ASN A 74 2.91 11.66 9.48
C ASN A 74 2.66 12.49 8.20
N ILE A 75 2.38 11.84 7.06
CA ILE A 75 2.03 12.51 5.79
C ILE A 75 0.50 12.59 5.69
N PRO A 76 -0.10 13.79 5.73
CA PRO A 76 -1.55 13.96 5.63
C PRO A 76 -2.09 13.49 4.26
N PRO A 77 -3.40 13.16 4.16
CA PRO A 77 -4.04 12.93 2.86
C PRO A 77 -3.93 14.18 1.98
N TRP A 78 -3.70 14.00 0.67
CA TRP A 78 -3.50 15.14 -0.25
C TRP A 78 -4.65 16.17 -0.24
N PRO A 79 -5.95 15.80 -0.12
CA PRO A 79 -7.02 16.79 0.03
C PRO A 79 -6.94 17.67 1.29
N VAL A 80 -6.18 17.24 2.30
CA VAL A 80 -5.86 18.03 3.51
C VAL A 80 -4.57 18.83 3.28
N TYR A 81 -3.55 18.23 2.64
CA TYR A 81 -2.29 18.90 2.32
C TYR A 81 -2.46 20.06 1.34
N VAL A 82 -3.23 19.88 0.27
CA VAL A 82 -3.58 20.92 -0.71
C VAL A 82 -4.26 22.11 -0.04
N LYS A 83 -5.23 21.88 0.86
CA LYS A 83 -5.87 22.95 1.63
C LYS A 83 -4.90 23.74 2.50
N GLU A 84 -3.89 23.07 3.07
CA GLU A 84 -2.85 23.71 3.87
C GLU A 84 -1.85 24.49 2.99
N LEU A 85 -1.53 24.01 1.79
CA LEU A 85 -0.75 24.75 0.79
C LEU A 85 -1.50 26.01 0.33
N GLU A 86 -2.78 25.89 -0.04
CA GLU A 86 -3.66 27.01 -0.39
C GLU A 86 -3.73 28.05 0.73
N ARG A 87 -3.93 27.61 1.98
CA ARG A 87 -3.98 28.47 3.17
C ARG A 87 -2.66 29.21 3.45
N ARG A 88 -1.53 28.64 3.03
CA ARG A 88 -0.19 29.25 3.13
C ARG A 88 0.24 30.04 1.90
N GLY A 89 -0.55 30.05 0.83
CA GLY A 89 -0.28 30.79 -0.41
C GLY A 89 0.49 30.00 -1.49
N TYR A 90 0.83 28.73 -1.24
CA TYR A 90 1.49 27.82 -2.19
C TYR A 90 0.51 27.32 -3.27
N LYS A 91 0.05 28.26 -4.09
CA LYS A 91 -1.04 28.02 -5.07
C LYS A 91 -0.58 27.21 -6.27
N GLU A 92 0.64 27.42 -6.74
CA GLU A 92 1.16 26.72 -7.92
C GLU A 92 1.41 25.24 -7.60
N GLU A 93 1.92 24.96 -6.40
CA GLU A 93 2.09 23.61 -5.87
C GLU A 93 0.75 22.94 -5.58
N ALA A 94 -0.23 23.69 -5.06
CA ALA A 94 -1.60 23.20 -4.85
C ALA A 94 -2.28 22.81 -6.18
N GLU A 95 -2.23 23.67 -7.21
CA GLU A 95 -2.80 23.37 -8.54
C GLU A 95 -2.04 22.23 -9.25
N LEU A 96 -0.71 22.18 -9.11
CA LEU A 96 0.09 21.07 -9.62
C LEU A 96 -0.34 19.75 -9.00
N ILE A 97 -0.53 19.70 -7.67
CA ILE A 97 -0.99 18.49 -6.98
C ILE A 97 -2.43 18.15 -7.37
N LYS A 98 -3.35 19.12 -7.44
CA LYS A 98 -4.75 18.92 -7.89
C LYS A 98 -4.85 18.25 -9.26
N LYS A 99 -3.87 18.44 -10.15
CA LYS A 99 -3.82 17.82 -11.48
C LYS A 99 -3.50 16.32 -11.47
N TYR A 100 -2.99 15.77 -10.36
CA TYR A 100 -2.49 14.40 -10.25
C TYR A 100 -3.10 13.59 -9.09
N ILE A 101 -4.26 14.02 -8.54
CA ILE A 101 -5.01 13.34 -7.47
C ILE A 101 -6.43 12.95 -7.88
#